data_AF-A0AAV1WYB0-F1
#
_entry.id   AF-A0AAV1WYB0-F1
#
_cell.length_a   1.000
_cell.length_b   1.000
_cell.length_c   1.000
_cell.angle_alpha   90.00
_cell.angle_beta   90.00
_cell.angle_gamma   90.00
#
_symmetry.space_group_name_H-M   'P 1'
#
loop_
_entity.id
_entity.type
_entity.pdbx_description
1 polymer ?
#
loop_
_entity_poly.entity_id
_entity_poly.type
_entity_poly.pdbx_seq_one_letter_code
_entity_poly.pdbx_strand_id
1 'polypeptide(L)'
;MWRLPRFSYLFNRLNQVRAINLGVKVNQACYSELSTPQSHSNPSHSQQIKCNTPGETAKNYIGQNVSRKDKTKYLLNTLFDLNDSKEAIYGALDAWVAWEQNFPICSLKRILTLLEKDQQWHRVVQVIKWMLSKGQGTTMGTYGQLIRALDMDHRVGEAHKFWEMKIGTDLHSVPWQVCHLMISVYYRNNMLEDLVRLFKGLEAFDRKPRDKAIIQKVANAYEMLGLLQEKEKVLVKYSYVFAEEGTSKKNSKNSPEWKIIPLLTEKGDTRNLESPHPRKQ
;
A
#
# COMPACT_ATOMS: atom_id res chain seq x y z
N MET A 1 21.40 -0.77 -4.83
CA MET A 1 20.63 0.43 -5.27
C MET A 1 20.20 0.18 -6.70
N TRP A 2 18.91 0.06 -7.00
CA TRP A 2 18.48 -0.14 -8.39
C TRP A 2 18.79 1.14 -9.18
N ARG A 3 19.87 1.12 -9.96
CA ARG A 3 20.10 2.08 -11.05
C ARG A 3 19.84 1.32 -12.35
N LEU A 4 18.88 1.78 -13.14
CA LEU A 4 18.79 1.42 -14.56
C LEU A 4 19.62 2.43 -15.38
N PRO A 5 20.15 2.04 -16.56
CA PRO A 5 21.03 2.88 -17.37
C PRO A 5 20.32 4.14 -17.86
N ARG A 6 21.05 5.27 -17.90
CA ARG A 6 20.60 6.50 -18.57
C ARG A 6 20.43 6.20 -20.07
N PHE A 7 19.21 6.30 -20.57
CA PHE A 7 18.95 6.47 -22.00
C PHE A 7 18.35 7.86 -22.21
N SER A 8 19.20 8.79 -22.64
CA SER A 8 18.81 9.94 -23.45
C SER A 8 18.41 9.43 -24.85
N TYR A 9 17.58 10.21 -25.54
CA TYR A 9 16.97 9.99 -26.87
C TYR A 9 15.59 9.33 -26.85
N LEU A 10 14.55 10.17 -26.82
CA LEU A 10 13.68 10.46 -27.99
C LEU A 10 12.56 11.40 -27.53
N PHE A 11 12.79 12.71 -27.64
CA PHE A 11 11.72 13.69 -27.77
C PHE A 11 11.31 13.71 -29.25
N ASN A 12 10.04 13.38 -29.51
CA ASN A 12 9.20 13.76 -30.67
C ASN A 12 8.34 12.58 -31.14
N ARG A 13 7.10 12.51 -30.63
CA ARG A 13 5.88 12.24 -31.41
C ARG A 13 4.67 12.19 -30.47
N LEU A 14 4.04 13.35 -30.28
CA LEU A 14 2.66 13.45 -29.84
C LEU A 14 1.92 14.22 -30.92
N ASN A 15 1.32 13.48 -31.85
CA ASN A 15 0.23 13.96 -32.70
C ASN A 15 -0.49 12.74 -33.28
N GLN A 16 -1.53 12.30 -32.58
CA GLN A 16 -2.80 11.77 -33.10
C GLN A 16 -3.48 10.94 -32.01
N VAL A 17 -4.27 11.59 -31.16
CA VAL A 17 -5.49 10.96 -30.66
C VAL A 17 -6.62 11.98 -30.75
N ARG A 18 -7.65 11.53 -31.46
CA ARG A 18 -8.93 12.14 -31.81
C ARG A 18 -9.57 12.93 -30.67
N ALA A 19 -9.92 14.18 -30.95
CA ALA A 19 -10.81 14.98 -30.11
C ALA A 19 -12.23 14.37 -30.16
N ILE A 20 -12.76 14.00 -28.99
CA ILE A 20 -14.20 13.83 -28.79
C ILE A 20 -14.71 15.18 -28.27
N ASN A 21 -15.66 15.75 -29.00
CA ASN A 21 -16.27 17.06 -28.77
C ASN A 21 -16.77 17.24 -27.33
N LEU A 22 -16.15 18.16 -26.60
CA LEU A 22 -16.79 18.91 -25.51
C LEU A 22 -16.56 20.38 -25.83
N GLY A 23 -17.64 21.04 -26.27
CA GLY A 23 -17.61 22.43 -26.71
C GLY A 23 -17.19 23.37 -25.58
N VAL A 24 -15.96 23.87 -25.68
CA VAL A 24 -15.48 25.04 -24.95
C VAL A 24 -14.75 25.91 -25.97
N LYS A 25 -15.33 27.07 -26.28
CA LYS A 25 -14.72 28.09 -27.13
C LYS A 25 -13.45 28.62 -26.46
N VAL A 26 -12.28 28.31 -27.02
CA VAL A 26 -11.02 28.94 -26.65
C VAL A 26 -10.72 30.01 -27.68
N ASN A 27 -10.68 31.26 -27.23
CA ASN A 27 -10.27 32.41 -28.04
C ASN A 27 -8.80 32.28 -28.43
N GLN A 28 -8.55 32.33 -29.73
CA GLN A 28 -7.25 32.31 -30.37
C GLN A 28 -6.67 33.73 -30.32
N ALA A 29 -5.55 33.92 -29.61
CA ALA A 29 -4.81 35.17 -29.62
C ALA A 29 -3.32 34.88 -29.90
N CYS A 30 -2.96 35.21 -31.14
CA CYS A 30 -1.67 35.66 -31.68
C CYS A 30 -0.36 35.19 -31.01
N TYR A 31 0.37 34.33 -31.72
CA TYR A 31 1.84 34.33 -31.68
C TYR A 31 2.35 35.17 -32.85
N SER A 32 3.01 36.28 -32.53
CA SER A 32 3.85 37.04 -33.45
C SER A 32 5.31 36.69 -33.13
N GLU A 33 6.05 36.25 -34.15
CA GLU A 33 7.50 36.14 -34.14
C GLU A 33 8.16 37.52 -34.01
N LEU A 34 9.30 37.63 -33.30
CA LEU A 34 10.61 38.02 -33.87
C LEU A 34 11.69 38.26 -32.79
N SER A 35 12.87 37.69 -33.07
CA SER A 35 14.22 38.27 -32.94
C SER A 35 14.93 38.47 -31.59
N THR A 36 16.08 37.80 -31.49
CA THR A 36 17.26 38.11 -30.67
C THR A 36 17.89 39.47 -31.04
N PRO A 37 18.60 40.14 -30.11
CA PRO A 37 20.07 40.21 -30.27
C PRO A 37 20.89 40.13 -28.97
N GLN A 38 22.19 39.87 -29.15
CA GLN A 38 23.23 39.72 -28.13
C GLN A 38 23.71 41.03 -27.48
N SER A 39 24.08 40.91 -26.19
CA SER A 39 25.33 41.40 -25.56
C SER A 39 25.41 42.69 -24.72
N HIS A 40 26.04 42.49 -23.55
CA HIS A 40 26.87 43.37 -22.69
C HIS A 40 26.29 44.32 -21.61
N SER A 41 26.89 44.15 -20.42
CA SER A 41 27.20 45.09 -19.32
C SER A 41 26.14 45.58 -18.31
N ASN A 42 26.34 45.13 -17.05
CA ASN A 42 25.97 45.79 -15.77
C ASN A 42 26.84 47.06 -15.54
N PRO A 43 26.53 48.03 -14.63
CA PRO A 43 26.05 47.79 -13.25
C PRO A 43 25.09 48.80 -12.56
N SER A 44 24.48 48.30 -11.47
CA SER A 44 24.09 48.95 -10.20
C SER A 44 23.27 50.25 -10.16
N HIS A 45 21.98 50.14 -9.78
CA HIS A 45 21.39 51.08 -8.82
C HIS A 45 20.28 50.43 -7.99
N SER A 46 20.44 50.51 -6.67
CA SER A 46 19.48 50.09 -5.65
C SER A 46 18.35 51.10 -5.54
N GLN A 47 17.11 50.68 -5.76
CA GLN A 47 15.95 51.35 -5.19
C GLN A 47 15.02 50.32 -4.56
N GLN A 48 14.95 50.37 -3.23
CA GLN A 48 13.95 49.70 -2.43
C GLN A 48 12.57 50.26 -2.77
N ILE A 49 11.68 49.42 -3.27
CA ILE A 49 10.24 49.69 -3.21
C ILE A 49 9.68 48.79 -2.12
N LYS A 50 9.44 49.38 -0.95
CA LYS A 50 8.53 48.88 0.08
C LYS A 50 7.10 49.04 -0.43
N CYS A 51 6.35 47.96 -0.52
CA CYS A 51 4.89 48.02 -0.41
C CYS A 51 4.42 46.91 0.53
N ASN A 52 3.90 47.32 1.69
CA ASN A 52 3.19 46.47 2.63
C ASN A 52 1.75 46.24 2.13
N THR A 53 1.36 44.95 2.10
CA THR A 53 0.06 44.24 2.29
C THR A 53 -1.24 45.07 2.43
N PRO A 54 -2.46 44.62 2.03
CA PRO A 54 -2.92 43.21 2.00
C PRO A 54 -3.89 42.79 0.87
N GLY A 55 -3.85 41.51 0.51
CA GLY A 55 -4.77 40.93 -0.46
C GLY A 55 -4.29 39.55 -0.84
N GLU A 56 -4.31 38.63 0.12
CA GLU A 56 -4.03 37.22 -0.08
C GLU A 56 -5.16 36.63 -0.95
N THR A 57 -5.11 36.89 -2.25
CA THR A 57 -5.97 36.23 -3.22
C THR A 57 -5.59 34.77 -3.22
N ALA A 58 -6.46 33.95 -2.63
CA ALA A 58 -6.39 32.52 -2.62
C ALA A 58 -6.06 31.99 -4.02
N LYS A 59 -4.82 31.54 -4.20
CA LYS A 59 -4.42 30.76 -5.38
C LYS A 59 -5.01 29.37 -5.20
N ASN A 60 -6.32 29.27 -5.43
CA ASN A 60 -7.04 28.00 -5.48
C ASN A 60 -6.60 27.28 -6.75
N TYR A 61 -5.50 26.53 -6.66
CA TYR A 61 -5.13 25.58 -7.70
C TYR A 61 -6.33 24.66 -7.97
N ILE A 62 -6.62 24.35 -9.24
CA ILE A 62 -7.81 23.59 -9.68
C ILE A 62 -8.00 22.27 -8.90
N GLY A 63 -6.91 21.70 -8.37
CA GLY A 63 -6.93 20.51 -7.51
C GLY A 63 -7.32 20.70 -6.03
N GLN A 64 -7.50 21.92 -5.51
CA GLN A 64 -7.85 22.15 -4.10
C GLN A 64 -9.35 22.03 -3.80
N ASN A 65 -10.21 22.16 -4.82
CA ASN A 65 -11.67 22.14 -4.64
C ASN A 65 -12.27 20.73 -4.56
N VAL A 66 -11.46 19.68 -4.72
CA VAL A 66 -11.90 18.28 -4.67
C VAL A 66 -11.46 17.64 -3.36
N SER A 67 -12.39 16.97 -2.66
CA SER A 67 -12.07 16.32 -1.39
C SER A 67 -11.01 15.22 -1.58
N ARG A 68 -10.16 15.00 -0.56
CA ARG A 68 -9.15 13.91 -0.58
C ARG A 68 -9.78 12.53 -0.83
N LYS A 69 -11.01 12.32 -0.35
CA LYS A 69 -11.75 11.06 -0.55
C LYS A 69 -12.12 10.88 -2.02
N ASP A 70 -12.63 11.92 -2.66
CA ASP A 70 -13.04 11.87 -4.07
C ASP A 70 -11.84 11.72 -4.99
N LYS A 71 -10.72 12.40 -4.70
CA LYS A 71 -9.45 12.19 -5.40
C LYS A 71 -8.95 10.75 -5.30
N THR A 72 -9.03 10.16 -4.10
CA THR A 72 -8.60 8.77 -3.87
C THR A 72 -9.51 7.80 -4.64
N LYS A 73 -10.83 8.04 -4.64
CA LYS A 73 -11.80 7.25 -5.39
C LYS A 73 -11.57 7.37 -6.91
N TYR A 74 -11.32 8.58 -7.40
CA TYR A 74 -11.03 8.83 -8.80
C TYR A 74 -9.75 8.11 -9.25
N LEU A 75 -8.66 8.20 -8.46
CA LEU A 75 -7.43 7.49 -8.78
C LEU A 75 -7.65 5.97 -8.73
N LEU A 76 -8.38 5.47 -7.73
CA LEU A 76 -8.70 4.04 -7.64
C LEU A 76 -9.43 3.56 -8.88
N ASN A 77 -10.50 4.24 -9.29
CA ASN A 77 -11.29 3.87 -10.48
C ASN A 77 -10.44 3.94 -11.75
N THR A 78 -9.67 5.02 -11.92
CA THR A 78 -8.70 5.14 -13.02
C THR A 78 -7.74 3.95 -13.03
N LEU A 79 -7.20 3.58 -11.87
CA LEU A 79 -6.34 2.42 -11.73
C LEU A 79 -7.07 1.11 -11.97
N PHE A 80 -8.38 0.97 -11.84
CA PHE A 80 -9.08 -0.26 -12.26
C PHE A 80 -9.30 -0.32 -13.77
N ASP A 81 -9.60 0.82 -14.39
CA ASP A 81 -9.98 0.92 -15.80
C ASP A 81 -8.78 0.86 -16.77
N LEU A 82 -7.57 1.12 -16.28
CA LEU A 82 -6.35 1.08 -17.10
C LEU A 82 -5.93 -0.35 -17.44
N ASN A 83 -5.36 -0.51 -18.64
CA ASN A 83 -4.62 -1.71 -19.00
C ASN A 83 -3.52 -2.01 -17.97
N ASP A 84 -3.29 -3.29 -17.67
CA ASP A 84 -2.25 -3.76 -16.74
C ASP A 84 -0.81 -3.61 -17.29
N SER A 85 -0.53 -2.58 -18.10
CA SER A 85 0.82 -2.25 -18.53
C SER A 85 1.50 -1.30 -17.54
N LYS A 86 2.80 -1.52 -17.32
CA LYS A 86 3.62 -0.67 -16.45
C LYS A 86 3.54 0.80 -16.87
N GLU A 87 3.57 1.07 -18.16
CA GLU A 87 3.58 2.42 -18.74
C GLU A 87 2.26 3.15 -18.44
N ALA A 88 1.12 2.47 -18.59
CA ALA A 88 -0.19 3.04 -18.30
C ALA A 88 -0.33 3.37 -16.80
N ILE A 89 0.04 2.43 -15.93
CA ILE A 89 -0.07 2.62 -14.48
C ILE A 89 0.91 3.67 -13.97
N TYR A 90 2.17 3.62 -14.39
CA TYR A 90 3.18 4.59 -13.96
C TYR A 90 2.84 5.98 -14.50
N GLY A 91 2.38 6.08 -15.75
CA GLY A 91 1.96 7.35 -16.36
C GLY A 91 0.77 7.97 -15.62
N ALA A 92 -0.24 7.18 -15.26
CA ALA A 92 -1.39 7.67 -14.50
C ALA A 92 -1.01 8.12 -13.08
N LEU A 93 -0.14 7.37 -12.40
CA LEU A 93 0.35 7.73 -11.06
C LEU A 93 1.23 8.99 -11.10
N ASP A 94 2.12 9.11 -12.09
CA ASP A 94 2.96 10.30 -12.28
C ASP A 94 2.11 11.53 -12.62
N ALA A 95 1.13 11.39 -13.52
CA ALA A 95 0.19 12.46 -13.84
C ALA A 95 -0.60 12.88 -12.60
N TRP A 96 -1.04 11.95 -11.75
CA TRP A 96 -1.79 12.27 -10.55
C TRP A 96 -0.94 13.00 -9.51
N VAL A 97 0.28 12.54 -9.23
CA VAL A 97 1.19 13.20 -8.27
C VAL A 97 1.59 14.60 -8.73
N ALA A 98 1.64 14.87 -10.03
CA ALA A 98 1.95 16.21 -10.56
C ALA A 98 0.97 17.30 -10.07
N TRP A 99 -0.25 16.93 -9.65
CA TRP A 99 -1.26 17.85 -9.12
C TRP A 99 -1.34 17.89 -7.59
N GLU A 100 -0.53 17.10 -6.88
CA GLU A 100 -0.55 17.02 -5.42
C GLU A 100 0.59 17.83 -4.80
N GLN A 101 0.26 18.65 -3.79
CA GLN A 101 1.24 19.49 -3.09
C GLN A 101 2.24 18.68 -2.28
N ASN A 102 1.79 17.57 -1.69
CA ASN A 102 2.60 16.65 -0.89
C ASN A 102 2.46 15.24 -1.46
N PHE A 103 3.50 14.41 -1.31
CA PHE A 103 3.41 13.03 -1.81
C PHE A 103 2.27 12.27 -1.10
N PRO A 104 1.32 11.71 -1.83
CA PRO A 104 0.05 11.22 -1.29
C PRO A 104 0.12 9.80 -0.70
N ILE A 105 1.04 9.56 0.24
CA ILE A 105 1.29 8.21 0.84
C ILE A 105 0.02 7.59 1.42
N CYS A 106 -0.77 8.35 2.18
CA CYS A 106 -1.96 7.83 2.84
C CYS A 106 -3.03 7.37 1.84
N SER A 107 -3.23 8.12 0.76
CA SER A 107 -4.18 7.76 -0.30
C SER A 107 -3.71 6.51 -1.04
N LEU A 108 -2.41 6.42 -1.36
CA LEU A 108 -1.83 5.24 -2.01
C LEU A 108 -1.93 3.99 -1.15
N LYS A 109 -1.70 4.09 0.17
CA LYS A 109 -1.91 2.97 1.10
C LYS A 109 -3.35 2.45 1.05
N ARG A 110 -4.34 3.35 1.04
CA ARG A 110 -5.76 2.97 0.93
C ARG A 110 -6.07 2.28 -0.40
N ILE A 111 -5.53 2.80 -1.49
CA ILE A 111 -5.69 2.21 -2.83
C ILE A 111 -5.09 0.80 -2.85
N LEU A 112 -3.88 0.62 -2.33
CA LEU A 112 -3.26 -0.69 -2.24
C LEU A 112 -4.11 -1.68 -1.44
N THR A 113 -4.66 -1.27 -0.29
CA THR A 113 -5.56 -2.14 0.49
C THR A 113 -6.81 -2.56 -0.30
N LEU A 114 -7.37 -1.66 -1.12
CA LEU A 114 -8.53 -1.97 -1.95
C LEU A 114 -8.16 -2.90 -3.12
N LEU A 115 -7.06 -2.62 -3.81
CA LEU A 115 -6.54 -3.50 -4.87
C LEU A 115 -6.23 -4.92 -4.35
N GLU A 116 -5.68 -5.04 -3.15
CA GLU A 116 -5.43 -6.35 -2.52
C GLU A 116 -6.72 -7.10 -2.17
N LYS A 117 -7.74 -6.37 -1.69
CA LYS A 117 -9.05 -6.97 -1.39
C LYS A 117 -9.67 -7.56 -2.66
N ASP A 118 -9.50 -6.88 -3.79
CA ASP A 118 -10.01 -7.29 -5.10
C ASP A 118 -9.00 -8.18 -5.86
N GLN A 119 -7.96 -8.67 -5.17
CA GLN A 119 -6.95 -9.60 -5.67
C GLN A 119 -6.22 -9.12 -6.95
N GLN A 120 -6.09 -7.81 -7.13
CA GLN A 120 -5.35 -7.21 -8.24
C GLN A 120 -3.83 -7.24 -7.98
N TRP A 121 -3.27 -8.42 -7.72
CA TRP A 121 -1.90 -8.60 -7.24
C TRP A 121 -0.86 -7.98 -8.18
N HIS A 122 -1.03 -8.19 -9.49
CA HIS A 122 -0.15 -7.61 -10.49
C HIS A 122 -0.09 -6.07 -10.38
N ARG A 123 -1.26 -5.43 -10.21
CA ARG A 123 -1.38 -3.99 -10.07
C ARG A 123 -0.84 -3.50 -8.73
N VAL A 124 -1.06 -4.23 -7.64
CA VAL A 124 -0.44 -3.96 -6.33
C VAL A 124 1.09 -3.95 -6.45
N VAL A 125 1.68 -4.93 -7.14
CA VAL A 125 3.13 -4.97 -7.41
C VAL A 125 3.59 -3.73 -8.17
N GLN A 126 2.87 -3.34 -9.24
CA GLN A 126 3.21 -2.17 -10.04
C GLN A 126 3.14 -0.87 -9.23
N VAL A 127 2.08 -0.64 -8.47
CA VAL A 127 1.91 0.56 -7.63
C VAL A 127 3.00 0.64 -6.56
N ILE A 128 3.31 -0.47 -5.86
CA ILE A 128 4.37 -0.47 -4.84
C ILE A 128 5.74 -0.21 -5.47
N LYS A 129 6.07 -0.85 -6.60
CA LYS A 129 7.34 -0.60 -7.29
C LYS A 129 7.45 0.83 -7.79
N TRP A 130 6.38 1.42 -8.28
CA TRP A 130 6.34 2.83 -8.63
C TRP A 130 6.61 3.70 -7.40
N MET A 131 5.94 3.47 -6.26
CA MET A 131 6.20 4.21 -5.01
C MET A 131 7.67 4.12 -4.60
N LEU A 132 8.26 2.93 -4.62
CA LEU A 132 9.67 2.72 -4.29
C LEU A 132 10.61 3.43 -5.27
N SER A 133 10.26 3.53 -6.56
CA SER A 133 11.04 4.27 -7.55
C SER A 133 11.07 5.78 -7.30
N LYS A 134 10.06 6.32 -6.60
CA LYS A 134 10.01 7.71 -6.15
C LYS A 134 10.68 7.91 -4.79
N GLY A 135 11.30 6.88 -4.23
CA GLY A 135 11.89 6.91 -2.88
C GLY A 135 10.84 6.90 -1.77
N GLN A 136 9.60 6.51 -2.06
CA GLN A 136 8.47 6.57 -1.12
C GLN A 136 8.10 5.17 -0.64
N GLY A 137 7.60 5.08 0.59
CA GLY A 137 7.16 3.81 1.16
C GLY A 137 8.31 2.84 1.48
N THR A 138 9.52 3.32 1.75
CA THR A 138 10.68 2.51 2.18
C THR A 138 10.53 2.05 3.65
N THR A 139 9.49 1.27 3.91
CA THR A 139 9.17 0.74 5.25
C THR A 139 9.02 -0.77 5.18
N MET A 140 9.30 -1.45 6.30
CA MET A 140 9.19 -2.91 6.34
C MET A 140 7.76 -3.41 6.07
N GLY A 141 6.74 -2.61 6.39
CA GLY A 141 5.35 -2.91 6.05
C GLY A 141 5.12 -2.93 4.54
N THR A 142 5.57 -1.90 3.81
CA THR A 142 5.49 -1.87 2.34
C THR A 142 6.31 -2.99 1.70
N TYR A 143 7.48 -3.31 2.26
CA TYR A 143 8.32 -4.40 1.77
C TYR A 143 7.65 -5.78 1.94
N GLY A 144 7.07 -6.04 3.11
CA GLY A 144 6.26 -7.24 3.33
C GLY A 144 5.05 -7.30 2.39
N GLN A 145 4.38 -6.17 2.18
CA GLN A 145 3.27 -6.06 1.24
C GLN A 145 3.69 -6.40 -0.20
N LEU A 146 4.86 -5.92 -0.65
CA LEU A 146 5.42 -6.26 -1.96
C LEU A 146 5.74 -7.75 -2.07
N ILE A 147 6.37 -8.34 -1.05
CA ILE A 147 6.69 -9.78 -1.04
C ILE A 147 5.41 -10.61 -1.16
N ARG A 148 4.37 -10.27 -0.39
CA ARG A 148 3.07 -10.94 -0.46
C ARG A 148 2.46 -10.79 -1.86
N ALA A 149 2.47 -9.58 -2.42
CA ALA A 149 1.90 -9.35 -3.74
C ALA A 149 2.64 -10.11 -4.85
N LEU A 150 3.98 -10.17 -4.79
CA LEU A 150 4.79 -10.94 -5.74
C LEU A 150 4.54 -12.44 -5.63
N ASP A 151 4.39 -12.96 -4.43
CA ASP A 151 4.03 -14.36 -4.19
C ASP A 151 2.64 -14.70 -4.76
N MET A 152 1.63 -13.85 -4.50
CA MET A 152 0.29 -14.05 -5.05
C MET A 152 0.20 -13.81 -6.56
N ASP A 153 1.12 -13.03 -7.14
CA ASP A 153 1.30 -12.83 -8.60
C ASP A 153 2.20 -13.91 -9.23
N HIS A 154 2.44 -15.03 -8.53
CA HIS A 154 3.25 -16.17 -8.97
C HIS A 154 4.70 -15.82 -9.38
N ARG A 155 5.28 -14.80 -8.75
CA ARG A 155 6.63 -14.28 -9.01
C ARG A 155 7.54 -14.44 -7.81
N VAL A 156 7.51 -15.62 -7.19
CA VAL A 156 8.26 -15.89 -5.96
C VAL A 156 9.78 -15.70 -6.11
N GLY A 157 10.35 -15.99 -7.28
CA GLY A 157 11.79 -15.73 -7.53
C GLY A 157 12.16 -14.25 -7.42
N GLU A 158 11.24 -13.36 -7.83
CA GLU A 158 11.44 -11.93 -7.63
C GLU A 158 11.29 -11.52 -6.16
N ALA A 159 10.33 -12.12 -5.44
CA ALA A 159 10.16 -11.90 -4.00
C ALA A 159 11.41 -12.33 -3.23
N HIS A 160 11.99 -13.49 -3.57
CA HIS A 160 13.23 -14.00 -3.00
C HIS A 160 14.41 -13.07 -3.25
N LYS A 161 14.64 -12.66 -4.50
CA LYS A 161 15.71 -11.70 -4.84
C LYS A 161 15.54 -10.37 -4.11
N PHE A 162 14.30 -9.90 -3.98
CA PHE A 162 14.01 -8.68 -3.22
C PHE A 162 14.33 -8.87 -1.73
N TRP A 163 13.92 -10.00 -1.14
CA TRP A 163 14.24 -10.35 0.24
C TRP A 163 15.75 -10.31 0.50
N GLU A 164 16.54 -11.04 -0.28
CA GLU A 164 18.00 -11.12 -0.09
C GLU A 164 18.67 -9.74 -0.17
N MET A 165 18.23 -8.91 -1.12
CA MET A 165 18.87 -7.61 -1.35
C MET A 165 18.42 -6.50 -0.39
N LYS A 166 17.19 -6.57 0.16
CA LYS A 166 16.59 -5.46 0.93
C LYS A 166 16.32 -5.75 2.39
N ILE A 167 16.20 -7.02 2.78
CA ILE A 167 15.69 -7.41 4.09
C ILE A 167 16.62 -8.43 4.75
N GLY A 168 16.96 -9.51 4.03
CA GLY A 168 17.63 -10.69 4.57
C GLY A 168 19.07 -10.46 5.05
N THR A 169 19.66 -9.29 4.81
CA THR A 169 21.03 -8.96 5.24
C THR A 169 21.14 -8.70 6.74
N ASP A 170 20.07 -8.23 7.39
CA ASP A 170 20.06 -7.94 8.83
C ASP A 170 18.80 -8.51 9.47
N LEU A 171 18.79 -9.83 9.65
CA LEU A 171 17.64 -10.52 10.24
C LEU A 171 17.37 -10.10 11.69
N HIS A 172 18.33 -9.52 12.42
CA HIS A 172 18.10 -9.06 13.80
C HIS A 172 17.08 -7.91 13.84
N SER A 173 17.14 -6.99 12.86
CA SER A 173 16.26 -5.82 12.79
C SER A 173 14.92 -6.06 12.10
N VAL A 174 14.69 -7.25 11.53
CA VAL A 174 13.46 -7.54 10.78
C VAL A 174 12.32 -7.92 11.72
N PRO A 175 11.17 -7.22 11.71
CA PRO A 175 9.98 -7.60 12.47
C PRO A 175 9.55 -9.04 12.18
N TRP A 176 9.15 -9.76 13.22
CA TRP A 176 8.76 -11.16 13.13
C TRP A 176 7.65 -11.43 12.11
N GLN A 177 6.70 -10.51 11.96
CA GLN A 177 5.61 -10.62 10.99
C GLN A 177 6.14 -10.76 9.55
N VAL A 178 7.24 -10.08 9.22
CA VAL A 178 7.84 -10.11 7.89
C VAL A 178 8.68 -11.38 7.70
N CYS A 179 9.34 -11.87 8.75
CA CYS A 179 9.98 -13.19 8.74
C CYS A 179 8.96 -14.32 8.57
N HIS A 180 7.84 -14.29 9.31
CA HIS A 180 6.76 -15.28 9.21
C HIS A 180 6.15 -15.29 7.80
N LEU A 181 5.96 -14.11 7.21
CA LEU A 181 5.53 -13.99 5.83
C LEU A 181 6.50 -14.72 4.90
N MET A 182 7.81 -14.44 5.00
CA MET A 182 8.78 -15.05 4.10
C MET A 182 8.88 -16.58 4.28
N ILE A 183 8.83 -17.08 5.52
CA ILE A 183 8.75 -18.52 5.80
C ILE A 183 7.52 -19.13 5.12
N SER A 184 6.37 -18.46 5.18
CA SER A 184 5.13 -18.94 4.58
C SER A 184 5.14 -18.87 3.05
N VAL A 185 5.84 -17.88 2.47
CA VAL A 185 6.07 -17.77 1.02
C VAL A 185 6.96 -18.93 0.56
N TYR A 186 8.10 -19.15 1.21
CA TYR A 186 8.98 -20.26 0.86
C TYR A 186 8.31 -21.62 0.98
N TYR A 187 7.54 -21.84 2.05
CA TYR A 187 6.84 -23.09 2.27
C TYR A 187 5.81 -23.38 1.16
N ARG A 188 4.95 -22.41 0.83
CA ARG A 188 3.90 -22.58 -0.20
C ARG A 188 4.45 -22.81 -1.60
N ASN A 189 5.65 -22.28 -1.89
CA ASN A 189 6.29 -22.40 -3.20
C ASN A 189 7.37 -23.50 -3.24
N ASN A 190 7.41 -24.40 -2.25
CA ASN A 190 8.38 -25.50 -2.15
C ASN A 190 9.86 -25.05 -2.20
N MET A 191 10.17 -23.85 -1.71
CA MET A 191 11.54 -23.31 -1.57
C MET A 191 12.10 -23.69 -0.20
N LEU A 192 12.18 -24.99 0.06
CA LEU A 192 12.42 -25.52 1.41
C LEU A 192 13.83 -25.24 1.93
N GLU A 193 14.83 -25.22 1.05
CA GLU A 193 16.22 -24.91 1.39
C GLU A 193 16.35 -23.48 1.91
N ASP A 194 15.72 -22.52 1.22
CA ASP A 194 15.67 -21.11 1.63
C ASP A 194 14.90 -20.90 2.92
N LEU A 195 13.84 -21.68 3.13
CA LEU A 195 13.08 -21.69 4.38
C LEU A 195 13.98 -22.11 5.55
N VAL A 196 14.67 -23.24 5.42
CA VAL A 196 15.57 -23.76 6.45
C VAL A 196 16.73 -22.79 6.70
N ARG A 197 17.31 -22.23 5.63
CA ARG A 197 18.38 -21.20 5.73
C ARG A 197 17.90 -19.98 6.50
N LEU A 198 16.72 -19.47 6.18
CA LEU A 198 16.12 -18.34 6.90
C LEU A 198 15.90 -18.68 8.37
N PHE A 199 15.33 -19.84 8.68
CA PHE A 199 15.06 -20.25 10.06
C PHE A 199 16.33 -20.35 10.89
N LYS A 200 17.37 -21.03 10.38
CA LYS A 200 18.68 -21.11 11.02
C LYS A 200 19.29 -19.73 11.25
N GLY A 201 19.16 -18.84 10.27
CA GLY A 201 19.60 -17.45 10.40
C GLY A 201 18.87 -16.72 11.54
N LEU A 202 17.58 -16.94 11.73
CA LEU A 202 16.82 -16.37 12.84
C LEU A 202 17.23 -16.98 14.20
N GLU A 203 17.43 -18.30 14.25
CA GLU A 203 17.89 -18.99 15.46
C GLU A 203 19.29 -18.54 15.90
N ALA A 204 20.19 -18.22 14.95
CA ALA A 204 21.52 -17.71 15.25
C ALA A 204 21.51 -16.33 15.95
N PHE A 205 20.40 -15.59 15.87
CA PHE A 205 20.18 -14.34 16.61
C PHE A 205 19.33 -14.55 17.87
N ASP A 206 19.23 -15.79 18.37
CA ASP A 206 18.41 -16.19 19.51
C ASP A 206 16.93 -15.78 19.40
N ARG A 207 16.46 -15.56 18.16
CA ARG A 207 15.08 -15.18 17.92
C ARG A 207 14.20 -16.41 18.05
N LYS A 208 13.33 -16.39 19.06
CA LYS A 208 12.38 -17.49 19.31
C LYS A 208 11.10 -17.32 18.48
N PRO A 209 10.73 -18.28 17.60
CA PRO A 209 9.42 -18.29 16.96
C PRO A 209 8.33 -18.36 18.02
N ARG A 210 7.25 -17.59 17.82
CA ARG A 210 6.09 -17.55 18.74
C ARG A 210 4.89 -18.33 18.23
N ASP A 211 4.91 -18.71 16.95
CA ASP A 211 3.75 -19.27 16.26
C ASP A 211 3.98 -20.75 15.96
N LYS A 212 3.08 -21.60 16.47
CA LYS A 212 3.05 -23.05 16.23
C LYS A 212 3.04 -23.37 14.74
N ALA A 213 2.30 -22.59 13.94
CA ALA A 213 2.17 -22.82 12.50
C ALA A 213 3.47 -22.52 11.75
N ILE A 214 4.39 -21.73 12.33
CA ILE A 214 5.72 -21.49 11.76
C ILE A 214 6.65 -22.65 12.10
N ILE A 215 6.65 -23.10 13.36
CA ILE A 215 7.44 -24.26 13.80
C ILE A 215 7.05 -25.50 12.99
N GLN A 216 5.75 -25.73 12.78
CA GLN A 216 5.28 -26.85 11.98
C GLN A 216 5.73 -26.77 10.52
N LYS A 217 5.70 -25.59 9.89
CA LYS A 217 6.20 -25.42 8.51
C LYS A 217 7.69 -25.74 8.41
N VAL A 218 8.48 -25.33 9.41
CA VAL A 218 9.92 -25.62 9.49
C VAL A 218 10.16 -27.11 9.68
N ALA A 219 9.45 -27.75 10.61
CA ALA A 219 9.53 -29.19 10.84
C ALA A 219 9.18 -29.99 9.57
N ASN A 220 8.10 -29.60 8.88
CA ASN A 220 7.70 -30.19 7.61
C ASN A 220 8.76 -29.96 6.51
N ALA A 221 9.37 -28.78 6.46
CA ALA A 221 10.44 -28.50 5.49
C ALA A 221 11.67 -29.40 5.73
N TYR A 222 12.07 -29.61 7.00
CA TYR A 222 13.11 -30.58 7.33
C TYR A 222 12.74 -31.99 6.89
N GLU A 223 11.51 -32.43 7.15
CA GLU A 223 11.02 -33.75 6.73
C GLU A 223 11.08 -33.94 5.21
N MET A 224 10.56 -32.98 4.46
CA MET A 224 10.54 -33.01 3.00
C MET A 224 11.94 -32.96 2.38
N LEU A 225 12.92 -32.40 3.08
CA LEU A 225 14.34 -32.42 2.71
C LEU A 225 15.07 -33.70 3.19
N GLY A 226 14.38 -34.64 3.86
CA GLY A 226 14.96 -35.87 4.40
C GLY A 226 15.76 -35.67 5.71
N LEU A 227 15.68 -34.50 6.33
CA LEU A 227 16.42 -34.12 7.53
C LEU A 227 15.64 -34.43 8.81
N LEU A 228 15.31 -35.72 9.02
CA LEU A 228 14.45 -36.17 10.13
C LEU A 228 15.01 -35.85 11.53
N GLN A 229 16.33 -35.87 11.70
CA GLN A 229 16.95 -35.51 12.98
C GLN A 229 16.75 -34.02 13.32
N GLU A 230 16.83 -33.14 12.32
CA GLU A 230 16.64 -31.70 12.53
C GLU A 230 15.18 -31.36 12.80
N LYS A 231 14.24 -32.08 12.16
CA LYS A 231 12.81 -32.01 12.48
C LYS A 231 12.59 -32.28 13.98
N GLU A 232 13.11 -33.39 14.49
CA GLU A 232 12.91 -33.78 15.89
C GLU A 232 13.52 -32.75 16.84
N LYS A 233 14.76 -32.30 16.56
CA LYS A 233 15.43 -31.26 17.36
C LYS A 233 14.59 -29.98 17.47
N VAL A 234 14.02 -29.51 16.36
CA VAL A 234 13.19 -28.30 16.35
C VAL A 234 11.89 -28.49 17.12
N LEU A 235 11.22 -29.64 16.97
CA LEU A 235 9.97 -29.92 17.70
C LEU A 235 10.20 -30.02 19.21
N VAL A 236 11.27 -30.68 19.65
CA VAL A 236 11.64 -30.78 21.06
C VAL A 236 11.99 -29.41 21.62
N LYS A 237 12.85 -28.65 20.93
CA LYS A 237 13.32 -27.32 21.37
C LYS A 237 12.18 -26.33 21.57
N TYR A 238 11.15 -26.37 20.72
CA TYR A 238 10.01 -25.45 20.77
C TYR A 238 8.71 -26.10 21.31
N SER A 239 8.83 -27.23 22.00
CA SER A 239 7.69 -27.93 22.62
C SER A 239 6.86 -27.04 23.55
N TYR A 240 7.49 -26.11 24.27
CA TYR A 240 6.81 -25.16 25.16
C TYR A 240 5.78 -24.26 24.43
N VAL A 241 6.05 -23.92 23.15
CA VAL A 241 5.13 -23.10 22.35
C VAL A 241 3.80 -23.85 22.16
N PHE A 242 3.84 -25.18 22.15
CA PHE A 242 2.63 -26.01 22.07
C PHE A 242 1.87 -26.10 23.41
N ALA A 243 2.55 -25.93 24.54
CA ALA A 243 2.00 -26.09 25.89
C ALA A 243 1.28 -24.82 26.45
N GLU A 244 1.69 -23.61 26.03
CA GLU A 244 1.17 -22.35 26.58
C GLU A 244 -0.33 -22.08 26.36
N GLU A 245 -1.02 -22.83 25.51
CA GLU A 245 -2.48 -22.67 25.28
C GLU A 245 -3.36 -23.36 26.34
N GLY A 246 -2.78 -24.16 27.25
CA GLY A 246 -3.53 -24.91 28.27
C GLY A 246 -3.89 -24.14 29.55
N THR A 247 -3.25 -22.99 29.82
CA THR A 247 -3.37 -22.30 31.12
C THR A 247 -3.49 -20.79 30.96
N SER A 248 -4.59 -20.31 30.38
CA SER A 248 -4.99 -18.88 30.47
C SER A 248 -6.50 -18.71 30.23
N LYS A 249 -7.32 -19.35 31.08
CA LYS A 249 -8.69 -18.92 31.35
C LYS A 249 -8.91 -18.92 32.87
N LYS A 250 -8.69 -17.77 33.52
CA LYS A 250 -9.54 -17.21 34.59
C LYS A 250 -8.96 -15.91 35.18
N ASN A 251 -9.81 -14.88 35.13
CA ASN A 251 -9.87 -13.63 35.91
C ASN A 251 -8.77 -12.58 35.62
N SER A 252 -9.04 -11.30 35.40
CA SER A 252 -10.04 -10.43 36.03
C SER A 252 -10.48 -9.25 35.13
N LYS A 253 -11.77 -8.92 35.30
CA LYS A 253 -12.55 -7.73 34.92
C LYS A 253 -11.79 -6.37 34.99
N ASN A 254 -11.97 -5.54 33.95
CA ASN A 254 -12.64 -4.22 33.99
C ASN A 254 -12.29 -3.36 32.76
N SER A 255 -13.24 -3.16 31.84
CA SER A 255 -13.34 -1.91 31.04
C SER A 255 -14.68 -1.86 30.28
N PRO A 256 -15.23 -0.66 30.03
CA PRO A 256 -16.68 -0.45 29.92
C PRO A 256 -17.28 -0.83 28.57
N GLU A 257 -18.49 -1.36 28.63
CA GLU A 257 -19.39 -1.62 27.51
C GLU A 257 -19.70 -0.31 26.76
N TRP A 258 -19.29 -0.23 25.50
CA TRP A 258 -19.89 0.70 24.54
C TRP A 258 -21.24 0.10 24.14
N LYS A 259 -22.31 0.72 24.64
CA LYS A 259 -23.69 0.36 24.29
C LYS A 259 -23.90 0.57 22.78
N ILE A 260 -24.14 -0.52 22.07
CA ILE A 260 -24.70 -0.50 20.72
C ILE A 260 -26.13 0.03 20.81
N ILE A 261 -26.45 1.05 20.03
CA ILE A 261 -27.82 1.52 19.80
C ILE A 261 -28.52 0.47 18.92
N PRO A 262 -29.61 -0.18 19.35
CA PRO A 262 -30.37 -1.07 18.49
C PRO A 262 -31.31 -0.27 17.59
N LEU A 263 -31.24 -0.58 16.30
CA LEU A 263 -32.17 -0.18 15.25
C LEU A 263 -33.56 -0.73 15.61
N LEU A 264 -34.54 0.15 15.86
CA LEU A 264 -35.94 -0.22 16.05
C LEU A 264 -36.53 -0.69 14.72
N THR A 265 -36.75 -2.00 14.60
CA THR A 265 -37.73 -2.59 13.70
C THR A 265 -39.11 -2.48 14.34
N GLU A 266 -39.96 -1.61 13.80
CA GLU A 266 -41.40 -1.66 14.09
C GLU A 266 -42.01 -2.90 13.42
N LYS A 267 -42.54 -3.81 14.22
CA LYS A 267 -43.72 -4.59 13.85
C LYS A 267 -44.58 -4.76 15.10
N GLY A 268 -45.84 -4.37 14.92
CA GLY A 268 -46.83 -4.25 15.98
C GLY A 268 -47.15 -5.54 16.70
N ASP A 269 -47.81 -5.35 17.83
CA ASP A 269 -48.57 -6.42 18.44
C ASP A 269 -50.00 -5.94 18.73
N THR A 270 -50.90 -6.85 18.43
CA THR A 270 -52.34 -6.80 18.61
C THR A 270 -52.70 -7.48 19.93
N ARG A 271 -53.88 -7.08 20.46
CA ARG A 271 -54.72 -7.74 21.48
C ARG A 271 -54.47 -7.26 22.92
N ASN A 272 -55.46 -7.12 23.79
CA ASN A 272 -56.93 -6.95 23.77
C ASN A 272 -57.34 -6.92 25.26
N LEU A 273 -58.59 -6.46 25.54
CA LEU A 273 -59.36 -6.53 26.81
C LEU A 273 -59.11 -5.30 27.71
N GLU A 274 -60.09 -4.49 28.12
CA GLU A 274 -61.48 -4.74 28.56
C GLU A 274 -62.40 -3.60 28.02
N SER A 275 -63.47 -3.90 27.28
CA SER A 275 -64.86 -4.18 27.71
C SER A 275 -65.73 -2.96 28.08
N PRO A 276 -67.04 -3.00 27.75
CA PRO A 276 -67.84 -1.83 27.36
C PRO A 276 -68.97 -1.52 28.35
N HIS A 277 -69.51 -0.28 28.35
CA HIS A 277 -70.96 0.02 28.32
C HIS A 277 -71.34 1.52 28.50
N PRO A 278 -72.60 1.94 28.21
CA PRO A 278 -72.86 3.09 27.32
C PRO A 278 -73.74 4.19 27.94
N ARG A 279 -73.91 5.30 27.22
CA ARG A 279 -75.22 5.91 26.79
C ARG A 279 -75.09 7.42 26.57
N LYS A 280 -75.75 7.86 25.48
CA LYS A 280 -76.70 8.99 25.33
C LYS A 280 -76.29 10.31 26.02
N GLN A 281 -76.19 11.44 25.33
CA GLN A 281 -77.12 12.04 24.36
C GLN A 281 -76.38 12.79 23.27
#